data_AF-A0A5B8ECL5-F1
#
_entry.id   AF-A0A5B8ECL5-F1
#
_cell.length_a   1.000
_cell.length_b   1.000
_cell.length_c   1.000
_cell.angle_alpha   90.00
_cell.angle_beta   90.00
_cell.angle_gamma   90.00
#
_symmetry.space_group_name_H-M   'P 1'
#
loop_
_entity.id
_entity.type
_entity.pdbx_description
1 polymer ?
#
loop_
_entity_poly.entity_id
_entity_poly.type
_entity_poly.pdbx_seq_one_letter_code
_entity_poly.pdbx_strand_id
1 'polypeptide(L)' 'MKRLKSVKEVRAYVEDVRASADGGDYEAAHSIEDTLYTTLLTEIANGKCPDPKQYAKEALETQKLEFPRWCA' A
#
# COMPACT_ATOMS: atom_id res chain seq x y z
N MET A 1 12.48 -7.60 3.07
CA MET A 1 11.35 -6.82 2.53
C MET A 1 11.10 -7.24 1.09
N LYS A 2 9.85 -7.54 0.72
CA LYS A 2 9.49 -7.91 -0.67
C LYS A 2 9.55 -6.65 -1.54
N ARG A 3 10.13 -6.72 -2.75
CA ARG A 3 10.18 -5.56 -3.67
C ARG A 3 8.87 -5.37 -4.42
N LEU A 4 8.51 -4.12 -4.74
CA LEU A 4 7.45 -3.76 -5.67
C LEU A 4 8.03 -3.67 -7.10
N LYS A 5 7.85 -4.72 -7.87
CA LYS A 5 8.35 -4.90 -9.24
C LYS A 5 7.37 -4.42 -10.32
N SER A 6 6.09 -4.25 -9.98
CA SER A 6 5.07 -3.78 -10.94
C SER A 6 3.92 -3.02 -10.26
N VAL A 7 3.20 -2.22 -11.04
CA VAL A 7 1.92 -1.60 -10.62
C VAL A 7 0.90 -2.68 -10.19
N LYS A 8 0.94 -3.87 -10.78
CA LYS A 8 0.07 -4.98 -10.39
C LYS A 8 0.30 -5.41 -8.94
N GLU A 9 1.54 -5.39 -8.46
CA GLU A 9 1.83 -5.71 -7.06
C GLU A 9 1.37 -4.60 -6.13
N VAL A 10 1.46 -3.32 -6.52
CA VAL A 10 0.87 -2.22 -5.75
C VAL A 10 -0.64 -2.41 -5.61
N ARG A 11 -1.34 -2.71 -6.72
CA ARG A 11 -2.78 -2.99 -6.69
C ARG A 11 -3.13 -4.20 -5.83
N ALA A 12 -2.31 -5.24 -5.83
CA ALA A 12 -2.53 -6.40 -4.97
C ALA A 12 -2.49 -6.01 -3.49
N TYR A 13 -1.53 -5.16 -3.08
CA TYR A 13 -1.52 -4.62 -1.71
C TYR A 13 -2.78 -3.80 -1.40
N VAL A 14 -3.26 -2.97 -2.33
CA VAL A 14 -4.50 -2.19 -2.13
C VAL A 14 -5.70 -3.12 -1.91
N GLU A 15 -5.79 -4.21 -2.67
CA GLU A 15 -6.85 -5.20 -2.50
C GLU A 15 -6.69 -6.00 -1.20
N ASP A 16 -5.47 -6.26 -0.74
CA ASP A 16 -5.22 -6.87 0.56
C ASP A 16 -5.67 -5.94 1.71
N VAL A 17 -5.39 -4.64 1.63
CA VAL A 17 -5.90 -3.64 2.61
C VAL A 17 -7.43 -3.63 2.60
N ARG A 18 -8.05 -3.60 1.40
CA ARG A 18 -9.51 -3.64 1.25
C ARG A 18 -10.10 -4.90 1.88
N ALA A 19 -9.54 -6.07 1.59
CA ALA A 19 -10.03 -7.34 2.13
C ALA A 19 -9.95 -7.39 3.66
N SER A 20 -8.86 -6.89 4.25
CA SER A 20 -8.72 -6.77 5.70
C SER A 20 -9.74 -5.80 6.30
N ALA A 21 -9.90 -4.62 5.70
CA ALA A 21 -10.87 -3.62 6.12
C ALA A 21 -12.31 -4.14 6.05
N ASP A 22 -12.72 -4.72 4.92
CA ASP A 22 -14.06 -5.29 4.71
C ASP A 22 -14.32 -6.48 5.66
N GLY A 23 -13.27 -7.21 6.06
CA GLY A 23 -13.32 -8.28 7.06
C GLY A 23 -13.36 -7.82 8.52
N GLY A 24 -13.22 -6.51 8.78
CA GLY A 24 -13.17 -5.93 10.12
C GLY A 24 -11.81 -6.08 10.83
N ASP A 25 -10.76 -6.52 10.11
CA ASP A 25 -9.40 -6.64 10.63
C ASP A 25 -8.61 -5.35 10.32
N TYR A 26 -8.92 -4.30 11.09
CA TYR A 26 -8.35 -2.97 10.86
C TYR A 26 -6.85 -2.88 11.22
N GLU A 27 -6.38 -3.68 12.18
CA GLU A 27 -4.96 -3.80 12.50
C GLU A 27 -4.17 -4.37 11.31
N ALA A 28 -4.71 -5.41 10.65
CA ALA A 28 -4.11 -5.92 9.43
C ALA A 28 -4.18 -4.89 8.29
N ALA A 29 -5.32 -4.21 8.10
CA ALA A 29 -5.47 -3.18 7.07
C ALA A 29 -4.40 -2.08 7.23
N HIS A 30 -4.18 -1.60 8.46
CA HIS A 30 -3.12 -0.64 8.79
C HIS A 30 -1.72 -1.17 8.50
N SER A 31 -1.38 -2.35 9.01
CA SER A 31 -0.06 -2.93 8.84
C SER A 31 0.31 -3.16 7.37
N ILE A 32 -0.67 -3.57 6.55
CA ILE A 32 -0.49 -3.78 5.11
C ILE A 32 -0.31 -2.43 4.40
N GLU A 33 -1.08 -1.39 4.75
CA GLU A 33 -0.93 -0.04 4.19
C GLU A 33 0.44 0.56 4.53
N ASP A 34 0.89 0.48 5.78
CA ASP A 34 2.21 0.93 6.21
C ASP A 34 3.34 0.19 5.49
N THR A 35 3.18 -1.13 5.32
CA THR A 35 4.11 -1.96 4.56
C THR A 35 4.18 -1.50 3.11
N LEU A 36 3.03 -1.23 2.48
CA LEU A 36 2.95 -0.73 1.11
C LEU A 36 3.70 0.60 0.97
N TYR A 37 3.39 1.58 1.82
CA TYR A 37 3.98 2.91 1.75
C TYR A 37 5.48 2.89 2.03
N THR A 38 5.91 2.21 3.08
CA THR A 38 7.33 2.11 3.45
C THR A 38 8.13 1.39 2.37
N THR A 39 7.58 0.32 1.79
CA THR A 39 8.23 -0.40 0.69
C THR A 39 8.33 0.48 -0.55
N LEU A 40 7.25 1.17 -0.93
CA LEU A 40 7.25 2.06 -2.09
C LEU A 40 8.28 3.19 -1.93
N LEU A 41 8.29 3.88 -0.80
CA LEU A 41 9.24 4.95 -0.54
C LEU A 41 10.68 4.44 -0.54
N THR A 42 10.92 3.25 0.01
CA THR A 42 12.24 2.59 -0.04
C THR A 42 12.67 2.31 -1.48
N GLU A 43 11.78 1.80 -2.33
CA GLU A 43 12.08 1.53 -3.74
C GLU A 43 12.30 2.82 -4.54
N ILE A 44 11.55 3.89 -4.26
CA ILE A 44 11.76 5.21 -4.88
C ILE A 44 13.12 5.76 -4.48
N ALA A 45 13.44 5.79 -3.18
CA ALA A 45 14.70 6.33 -2.65
C ALA A 45 15.93 5.60 -3.21
N ASN A 46 15.80 4.30 -3.48
CA ASN A 46 16.88 3.48 -4.03
C ASN A 46 16.95 3.49 -5.57
N GLY A 47 16.18 4.33 -6.27
CA GLY A 47 16.15 4.36 -7.75
C GLY A 47 15.63 3.07 -8.37
N LYS A 48 14.80 2.34 -7.63
CA LYS A 48 14.39 0.96 -7.86
C LYS A 48 12.92 0.83 -8.29
N CYS A 49 12.16 1.91 -8.18
CA CYS A 49 10.80 2.02 -8.69
C CYS A 49 10.81 2.53 -10.15
N PRO A 50 10.35 1.74 -11.14
CA PRO A 50 10.43 2.11 -12.55
C PRO A 50 9.47 3.24 -12.96
N ASP A 51 8.34 3.38 -12.27
CA ASP A 51 7.39 4.48 -12.46
C ASP A 51 6.87 4.97 -11.09
N PRO A 52 7.66 5.80 -10.38
CA PRO A 52 7.30 6.31 -9.06
C PRO A 52 5.92 6.99 -9.02
N LYS A 53 5.57 7.69 -10.11
CA LYS A 53 4.31 8.45 -10.19
C LYS A 53 3.12 7.51 -10.28
N GLN A 54 3.16 6.52 -11.18
CA GLN A 54 2.06 5.57 -11.32
C GLN A 54 1.92 4.69 -10.08
N TYR A 55 3.02 4.27 -9.45
CA TYR A 55 2.98 3.46 -8.24
C TYR A 55 2.38 4.25 -7.07
N ALA A 56 2.80 5.51 -6.89
CA ALA A 56 2.24 6.37 -5.85
C ALA A 56 0.75 6.63 -6.07
N LYS A 57 0.32 6.88 -7.32
CA LYS A 57 -1.10 7.06 -7.66
C LYS A 57 -1.94 5.86 -7.22
N GLU A 58 -1.44 4.66 -7.49
CA GLU A 58 -2.16 3.42 -7.17
C GLU A 58 -2.13 3.11 -5.67
N ALA A 59 -1.00 3.37 -4.99
CA ALA A 59 -0.91 3.20 -3.54
C ALA A 59 -1.87 4.14 -2.80
N LEU A 60 -2.06 5.36 -3.28
CA LEU A 60 -3.02 6.32 -2.71
C LEU A 60 -4.48 5.92 -2.86
N GLU A 61 -4.81 4.86 -3.62
CA GLU A 61 -6.17 4.32 -3.65
C GLU A 61 -6.59 3.72 -2.29
N THR A 62 -5.64 3.33 -1.43
CA THR A 62 -5.96 2.94 -0.04
C THR A 62 -6.62 4.07 0.75
N GLN A 63 -6.33 5.33 0.41
CA GLN A 63 -6.94 6.49 1.06
C GLN A 63 -8.44 6.62 0.82
N LYS A 64 -8.98 5.92 -0.18
CA LYS A 64 -10.42 5.87 -0.49
C LYS A 64 -11.14 4.70 0.20
N LEU A 65 -10.40 3.85 0.92
CA LEU A 65 -10.97 2.75 1.68
C LEU A 65 -11.49 3.26 3.03
N GLU A 66 -12.67 2.77 3.41
CA GLU A 66 -13.37 3.14 4.64
C GLU A 66 -13.04 2.13 5.74
N PHE A 67 -12.17 2.52 6.67
CA PHE A 67 -11.91 1.80 7.92
C PHE A 67 -11.41 2.79 8.98
N PRO A 68 -11.56 2.51 10.29
CA PRO A 68 -11.05 3.37 11.35
C PRO A 68 -9.57 3.66 11.11
N ARG A 69 -9.18 4.93 11.12
CA ARG A 69 -7.78 5.32 11.07
C ARG A 69 -7.38 5.93 12.39
N TRP A 70 -6.67 5.16 13.20
CA TRP A 70 -6.11 5.70 14.42
C TRP A 70 -4.94 6.62 14.04
N CYS A 71 -4.79 7.72 14.78
CA CYS A 71 -3.57 8.53 14.66
C CYS A 71 -2.41 7.67 15.14
N ALA A 72 -1.65 7.11 14.19
CA ALA A 72 -0.31 6.60 14.45
C ALA A 72 0.68 7.78 14.62
#